data_AF-A0A352JCE0-F1
#
_entry.id   AF-A0A352JCE0-F1
#
_cell.length_a   1.000
_cell.length_b   1.000
_cell.length_c   1.000
_cell.angle_alpha   90.00
_cell.angle_beta   90.00
_cell.angle_gamma   90.00
#
_symmetry.space_group_name_H-M   'P 1'
#
loop_
_entity.id
_entity.type
_entity.pdbx_description
1 polymer ?
#
loop_
_entity_poly.entity_id
_entity_poly.type
_entity_poly.pdbx_seq_one_letter_code
_entity_poly.pdbx_strand_id
1 'polypeptide(L)'
;PWGRTSLLPEDSSQVPFADQFDYAVLGSIELGLGKFAEVALLDKRSQTLLVTDTIVSVPEKPPEILLIDPYPLLFHARDGADEPIVDTEVNRVRGWQRTALFLFYFRPQVLETVSFFQALLNIAKAPERSRKAFFGIFPFRWKYNWYQSFEVLRGNGRIFVAPILQMLILNRDPQKVIAWANQVASWNFVRIVPCHFDNEIAATPT
;
A
#
# COMPACT_ATOMS: atom_id res chain seq x y z
N PRO A 1 6.73 9.06 -22.39
CA PRO A 1 7.13 10.32 -23.07
C PRO A 1 8.65 10.34 -23.30
N TRP A 2 9.08 10.20 -24.55
CA TRP A 2 10.50 10.22 -24.92
C TRP A 2 11.13 11.59 -24.63
N GLY A 3 12.37 11.61 -24.13
CA GLY A 3 13.16 12.84 -23.93
C GLY A 3 12.75 13.72 -22.74
N ARG A 4 11.85 13.24 -21.85
CA ARG A 4 11.43 13.98 -20.64
C ARG A 4 11.97 13.40 -19.33
N THR A 5 12.74 12.32 -19.40
CA THR A 5 13.32 11.62 -18.25
C THR A 5 14.82 11.86 -18.21
N SER A 6 15.34 12.21 -17.05
CA SER A 6 16.76 12.36 -16.79
C SER A 6 17.20 11.35 -15.74
N LEU A 7 18.44 10.88 -15.84
CA LEU A 7 19.04 10.05 -14.79
C LEU A 7 19.40 10.93 -13.60
N LEU A 8 19.10 10.46 -12.39
CA LEU A 8 19.64 11.07 -11.18
C LEU A 8 21.12 10.68 -11.06
N PRO A 9 22.05 11.64 -10.93
CA PRO A 9 23.45 11.35 -10.66
C PRO A 9 23.61 10.64 -9.31
N GLU A 10 24.74 9.97 -9.09
CA GLU A 10 25.02 9.35 -7.78
C GLU A 10 25.25 10.40 -6.69
N ASP A 11 25.85 11.53 -7.07
CA ASP A 11 26.06 12.69 -6.20
C ASP A 11 24.83 13.62 -6.26
N SER A 12 24.11 13.69 -5.14
CA SER A 12 22.90 14.52 -5.00
C SER A 12 23.16 16.02 -5.09
N SER A 13 24.41 16.47 -5.07
CA SER A 13 24.74 17.89 -5.30
C SER A 13 24.69 18.30 -6.77
N GLN A 14 24.63 17.34 -7.70
CA GLN A 14 24.73 17.59 -9.15
C GLN A 14 23.38 17.76 -9.85
N VAL A 15 22.27 17.64 -9.13
CA VAL A 15 20.93 17.88 -9.67
C VAL A 15 20.56 19.36 -9.66
N PRO A 16 19.71 19.83 -10.60
CA PRO A 16 19.31 21.24 -10.68
C PRO A 16 18.49 21.72 -9.47
N PHE A 17 18.08 20.83 -8.57
CA PHE A 17 17.31 21.11 -7.37
C PHE A 17 18.08 20.81 -6.07
N ALA A 18 19.40 20.67 -6.15
CA ALA A 18 20.27 20.33 -5.01
C ALA A 18 20.21 21.36 -3.87
N ASP A 19 19.87 22.62 -4.15
CA ASP A 19 19.70 23.65 -3.11
C ASP A 19 18.52 23.33 -2.18
N GLN A 20 17.50 22.63 -2.69
CA GLN A 20 16.29 22.30 -1.95
C GLN A 20 16.31 20.86 -1.42
N PHE A 21 16.70 19.90 -2.26
CA PHE A 21 16.60 18.49 -1.93
C PHE A 21 17.96 17.81 -1.79
N ASP A 22 18.04 16.90 -0.84
CA ASP A 22 18.99 15.78 -0.87
C ASP A 22 18.24 14.51 -1.29
N TYR A 23 18.94 13.47 -1.75
CA TYR A 23 18.32 12.18 -2.01
C TYR A 23 19.27 11.01 -1.85
N ALA A 24 18.69 9.83 -1.60
CA ALA A 24 19.38 8.57 -1.47
C ALA A 24 18.61 7.51 -2.26
N VAL A 25 19.30 6.87 -3.20
CA VAL A 25 18.72 5.85 -4.06
C VAL A 25 19.08 4.47 -3.52
N LEU A 26 18.06 3.69 -3.17
CA LEU A 26 18.21 2.24 -3.07
C LEU A 26 18.32 1.72 -4.50
N GLY A 27 19.55 1.61 -4.98
CA GLY A 27 19.81 1.15 -6.34
C GLY A 27 19.18 -0.22 -6.61
N SER A 28 19.04 -0.56 -7.89
CA SER A 28 18.36 -1.77 -8.38
C SER A 28 18.56 -3.03 -7.50
N ILE A 29 17.48 -3.52 -6.91
CA ILE A 29 17.36 -4.87 -6.35
C ILE A 29 16.87 -5.79 -7.46
N GLU A 30 17.65 -6.81 -7.80
CA GLU A 30 17.31 -7.75 -8.86
C GLU A 30 16.21 -8.71 -8.40
N LEU A 31 15.06 -8.66 -9.10
CA LEU A 31 13.92 -9.53 -8.82
C LEU A 31 13.88 -10.79 -9.70
N GLY A 32 14.77 -10.90 -10.68
CA GLY A 32 14.76 -11.93 -11.74
C GLY A 32 13.80 -11.59 -12.88
N LEU A 33 12.56 -11.21 -12.57
CA LEU A 33 11.56 -10.74 -13.56
C LEU A 33 11.60 -9.23 -13.82
N GLY A 34 12.43 -8.50 -13.08
CA GLY A 34 12.53 -7.06 -13.12
C GLY A 34 13.44 -6.53 -12.03
N LYS A 35 13.38 -5.22 -11.80
CA LYS A 35 14.21 -4.51 -10.84
C LYS A 35 13.32 -3.65 -9.95
N PHE A 36 13.64 -3.60 -8.67
CA PHE A 36 13.04 -2.65 -7.73
C PHE A 36 14.06 -1.56 -7.40
N ALA A 37 13.60 -0.32 -7.31
CA ALA A 37 14.39 0.80 -6.83
C ALA A 37 13.50 1.67 -5.96
N GLU A 38 14.11 2.32 -4.98
CA GLU A 38 13.47 3.28 -4.09
C GLU A 38 14.30 4.56 -4.07
N VAL A 39 13.65 5.71 -4.01
CA VAL A 39 14.31 7.01 -3.85
C VAL A 39 13.70 7.71 -2.66
N ALA A 40 14.52 7.96 -1.64
CA ALA A 40 14.16 8.88 -0.57
C ALA A 40 14.67 10.28 -0.94
N LEU A 41 13.85 11.32 -0.74
CA LEU A 41 14.26 12.71 -0.87
C LEU A 41 14.09 13.43 0.47
N LEU A 42 15.03 14.29 0.81
CA LEU A 42 14.93 15.19 1.96
C LEU A 42 14.73 16.62 1.46
N ASP A 43 13.59 17.23 1.76
CA ASP A 43 13.46 18.68 1.63
C ASP A 43 14.19 19.36 2.78
N LYS A 44 15.32 20.02 2.48
CA LYS A 44 16.24 20.58 3.47
C LYS A 44 15.58 21.68 4.31
N ARG A 45 14.73 22.49 3.69
CA ARG A 45 14.09 23.66 4.36
C ARG A 45 13.04 23.24 5.38
N SER A 46 12.15 22.32 5.01
CA SER A 46 11.10 21.85 5.93
C SER A 46 11.52 20.65 6.79
N GLN A 47 12.70 20.08 6.53
CA GLN A 47 13.17 18.86 7.17
C GLN A 47 12.17 17.71 6.97
N THR A 48 11.63 17.59 5.75
CA THR A 48 10.64 16.58 5.40
C THR A 48 11.29 15.49 4.56
N LEU A 49 11.17 14.25 5.03
CA LEU A 49 11.53 13.07 4.28
C LEU A 49 10.36 12.65 3.37
N LEU A 50 10.61 12.54 2.08
CA LEU A 50 9.71 11.99 1.08
C LEU A 50 10.18 10.58 0.72
N VAL A 51 9.28 9.61 0.76
CA VAL A 51 9.57 8.21 0.42
C VAL A 51 8.53 7.71 -0.57
N THR A 52 8.96 6.91 -1.53
CA THR A 52 8.11 6.44 -2.62
C THR A 52 7.31 5.22 -2.18
N ASP A 53 7.92 4.03 -2.12
CA ASP A 53 7.19 2.77 -1.97
C ASP A 53 7.46 2.07 -0.63
N THR A 54 8.61 2.34 0.00
CA THR A 54 9.14 1.51 1.09
C THR A 54 8.38 1.69 2.39
N ILE A 55 7.96 2.91 2.73
CA ILE A 55 7.22 3.21 3.96
C ILE A 55 5.83 3.70 3.60
N VAL A 56 4.83 3.24 4.34
CA VAL A 56 3.43 3.60 4.20
C VAL A 56 2.80 3.87 5.56
N SER A 57 1.65 4.56 5.57
CA SER A 57 0.76 4.62 6.73
C SER A 57 -0.69 4.50 6.29
N VAL A 58 -1.44 3.57 6.87
CA VAL A 58 -2.77 3.19 6.35
C VAL A 58 -3.88 4.00 7.06
N PRO A 59 -4.71 4.77 6.34
CA PRO A 59 -5.83 5.49 6.94
C PRO A 59 -6.90 4.54 7.44
N GLU A 60 -7.65 4.99 8.45
CA GLU A 60 -8.81 4.26 8.97
C GLU A 60 -9.95 4.22 7.93
N LYS A 61 -10.14 5.34 7.23
CA LYS A 61 -11.16 5.54 6.21
C LYS A 61 -10.56 5.44 4.80
N PRO A 62 -11.38 5.09 3.78
CA PRO A 62 -10.92 5.11 2.40
C PRO A 62 -10.39 6.50 1.99
N PRO A 63 -9.27 6.58 1.26
CA PRO A 63 -8.86 7.80 0.57
C PRO A 63 -9.98 8.34 -0.33
N GLU A 64 -10.08 9.67 -0.45
CA GLU A 64 -11.15 10.35 -1.19
C GLU A 64 -11.25 9.91 -2.66
N ILE A 65 -10.13 9.58 -3.30
CA ILE A 65 -10.10 9.06 -4.68
C ILE A 65 -10.90 7.76 -4.85
N LEU A 66 -10.97 6.93 -3.80
CA LEU A 66 -11.77 5.69 -3.80
C LEU A 66 -13.27 5.95 -3.60
N LEU A 67 -13.66 7.17 -3.24
CA LEU A 67 -15.06 7.57 -3.08
C LEU A 67 -15.69 8.04 -4.39
N ILE A 68 -14.90 8.32 -5.44
CA ILE A 68 -15.40 8.72 -6.77
C ILE A 68 -16.17 7.56 -7.43
N ASP A 69 -15.67 6.33 -7.32
CA ASP A 69 -16.38 5.10 -7.69
C ASP A 69 -16.22 4.07 -6.55
N PRO A 70 -17.11 4.07 -5.54
CA PRO A 70 -16.96 3.24 -4.34
C PRO A 70 -17.30 1.78 -4.59
N TYR A 71 -17.75 1.40 -5.79
CA TYR A 71 -18.22 0.06 -6.10
C TYR A 71 -17.23 -1.05 -5.69
N PRO A 72 -15.90 -0.94 -5.95
CA PRO A 72 -14.95 -1.95 -5.49
C PRO A 72 -14.92 -2.09 -3.96
N LEU A 73 -15.02 -0.99 -3.21
CA LEU A 73 -15.10 -1.04 -1.75
C LEU A 73 -16.35 -1.79 -1.31
N LEU A 74 -17.51 -1.43 -1.87
CA LEU A 74 -18.79 -2.05 -1.54
C LEU A 74 -18.81 -3.55 -1.89
N PHE A 75 -18.16 -3.93 -2.99
CA PHE A 75 -18.00 -5.32 -3.38
C PHE A 75 -17.22 -6.10 -2.30
N HIS A 76 -16.11 -5.54 -1.80
CA HIS A 76 -15.27 -6.16 -0.77
C HIS A 76 -15.84 -6.07 0.66
N ALA A 77 -16.85 -5.23 0.90
CA ALA A 77 -17.53 -5.10 2.19
C ALA A 77 -18.40 -6.31 2.55
N ARG A 78 -18.77 -7.13 1.56
CA ARG A 78 -19.67 -8.27 1.73
C ARG A 78 -19.00 -9.45 2.45
N ASP A 79 -19.78 -10.19 3.21
CA ASP A 79 -19.38 -11.46 3.83
C ASP A 79 -19.68 -12.68 2.94
N GLY A 80 -20.60 -12.53 1.99
CA GLY A 80 -21.02 -13.60 1.07
C GLY A 80 -21.49 -13.10 -0.30
N ALA A 81 -21.63 -14.02 -1.25
CA ALA A 81 -22.08 -13.70 -2.61
C ALA A 81 -23.55 -13.27 -2.68
N ASP A 82 -24.35 -13.74 -1.73
CA ASP A 82 -25.79 -13.51 -1.58
C ASP A 82 -26.13 -12.15 -0.94
N GLU A 83 -25.14 -11.47 -0.37
CA GLU A 83 -25.36 -10.14 0.19
C GLU A 83 -25.51 -9.07 -0.91
N PRO A 84 -26.48 -8.14 -0.76
CA PRO A 84 -26.64 -7.02 -1.66
C PRO A 84 -25.49 -6.02 -1.51
N ILE A 85 -25.16 -5.35 -2.61
CA ILE A 85 -24.19 -4.24 -2.61
C ILE A 85 -24.96 -2.99 -2.20
N VAL A 86 -24.80 -2.57 -0.93
CA VAL A 86 -25.48 -1.40 -0.38
C VAL A 86 -24.46 -0.31 -0.07
N ASP A 87 -24.68 0.87 -0.63
CA ASP A 87 -23.80 2.01 -0.43
C ASP A 87 -24.08 2.73 0.90
N THR A 88 -23.21 2.51 1.89
CA THR A 88 -23.22 3.19 3.19
C THR A 88 -21.80 3.55 3.59
N GLU A 89 -21.60 4.56 4.45
CA GLU A 89 -20.28 4.90 4.98
C GLU A 89 -19.63 3.68 5.65
N VAL A 90 -20.40 2.93 6.45
CA VAL A 90 -19.94 1.71 7.12
C VAL A 90 -19.43 0.67 6.13
N ASN A 91 -20.14 0.45 5.00
CA ASN A 91 -19.71 -0.51 3.99
C ASN A 91 -18.49 -0.01 3.20
N ARG A 92 -18.39 1.29 2.90
CA ARG A 92 -17.19 1.87 2.26
C ARG A 92 -15.95 1.68 3.13
N VAL A 93 -16.08 1.96 4.43
CA VAL A 93 -14.99 1.78 5.41
C VAL A 93 -14.64 0.29 5.54
N ARG A 94 -15.61 -0.59 5.74
CA ARG A 94 -15.37 -2.04 5.83
C ARG A 94 -14.68 -2.58 4.58
N GLY A 95 -15.15 -2.18 3.39
CA GLY A 95 -14.57 -2.54 2.10
C GLY A 95 -13.11 -2.10 1.98
N TRP A 96 -12.82 -0.86 2.35
CA TRP A 96 -11.47 -0.30 2.39
C TRP A 96 -10.53 -1.10 3.29
N GLN A 97 -10.93 -1.35 4.53
CA GLN A 97 -10.10 -2.06 5.51
C GLN A 97 -9.75 -3.48 5.02
N ARG A 98 -10.70 -4.16 4.39
CA ARG A 98 -10.52 -5.47 3.75
C ARG A 98 -9.61 -5.40 2.53
N THR A 99 -9.79 -4.40 1.67
CA THR A 99 -8.90 -4.17 0.52
C THR A 99 -7.47 -3.86 0.95
N ALA A 100 -7.28 -3.07 2.02
CA ALA A 100 -5.95 -2.79 2.58
C ALA A 100 -5.26 -4.07 3.05
N LEU A 101 -5.96 -4.95 3.78
CA LEU A 101 -5.41 -6.25 4.16
C LEU A 101 -4.98 -7.09 2.96
N PHE A 102 -5.76 -7.09 1.88
CA PHE A 102 -5.43 -7.81 0.66
C PHE A 102 -4.18 -7.22 -0.02
N LEU A 103 -4.11 -5.89 -0.13
CA LEU A 103 -2.99 -5.17 -0.73
C LEU A 103 -1.66 -5.47 -0.04
N PHE A 104 -1.64 -5.50 1.30
CA PHE A 104 -0.39 -5.62 2.06
C PHE A 104 0.06 -7.05 2.35
N TYR A 105 -0.83 -8.04 2.31
CA TYR A 105 -0.49 -9.42 2.69
C TYR A 105 -0.52 -10.45 1.56
N PHE A 106 -0.95 -10.11 0.33
CA PHE A 106 -1.15 -11.00 -0.85
C PHE A 106 -2.16 -12.16 -0.61
N ARG A 107 -2.06 -12.85 0.52
CA ARG A 107 -3.04 -13.74 1.14
C ARG A 107 -3.08 -13.45 2.65
N PRO A 108 -3.88 -12.47 3.12
CA PRO A 108 -4.06 -12.29 4.54
C PRO A 108 -4.61 -13.58 5.15
N GLN A 109 -4.04 -14.07 6.26
CA GLN A 109 -4.48 -15.33 6.90
C GLN A 109 -5.97 -15.33 7.31
N VAL A 110 -6.54 -14.13 7.42
CA VAL A 110 -7.96 -13.87 7.71
C VAL A 110 -8.87 -13.93 6.49
N LEU A 111 -8.33 -14.08 5.28
CA LEU A 111 -9.10 -14.29 4.07
C LEU A 111 -8.97 -15.75 3.63
N GLU A 112 -10.07 -16.48 3.76
CA GLU A 112 -10.24 -17.79 3.16
C GLU A 112 -10.77 -17.61 1.74
N THR A 113 -10.17 -18.32 0.77
CA THR A 113 -10.75 -18.42 -0.56
C THR A 113 -11.73 -19.57 -0.57
N VAL A 114 -12.96 -19.30 -1.01
CA VAL A 114 -13.95 -20.36 -1.26
C VAL A 114 -13.47 -21.18 -2.47
N SER A 115 -13.64 -22.51 -2.43
CA SER A 115 -13.30 -23.34 -3.59
C SER A 115 -14.05 -22.88 -4.84
N PHE A 116 -13.42 -22.96 -6.02
CA PHE A 116 -14.00 -22.48 -7.27
C PHE A 116 -15.41 -23.06 -7.54
N PHE A 117 -15.61 -24.35 -7.25
CA PHE A 117 -16.92 -25.00 -7.39
C PHE A 117 -17.99 -24.42 -6.46
N GLN A 118 -17.65 -24.12 -5.21
CA GLN A 118 -18.58 -23.48 -4.27
C GLN A 118 -18.86 -22.03 -4.64
N ALA A 119 -17.84 -21.29 -5.12
CA ALA A 119 -18.04 -19.93 -5.64
C ALA A 119 -19.00 -19.92 -6.84
N LEU A 120 -18.91 -20.91 -7.73
CA LEU A 120 -19.81 -21.08 -8.88
C LEU A 120 -21.24 -21.42 -8.44
N LEU A 121 -21.43 -22.32 -7.46
CA LEU A 121 -22.75 -22.64 -6.91
C LEU A 121 -23.43 -21.43 -6.25
N ASN A 122 -22.64 -20.55 -5.64
CA ASN A 122 -23.15 -19.34 -4.98
C ASN A 122 -23.59 -18.24 -5.96
N ILE A 123 -23.20 -18.30 -7.25
CA ILE A 123 -23.66 -17.36 -8.28
C ILE A 123 -25.19 -17.34 -8.35
N ALA A 124 -25.83 -18.50 -8.22
CA ALA A 124 -27.29 -18.62 -8.25
C ALA A 124 -27.99 -17.81 -7.14
N LYS A 125 -27.29 -17.52 -6.05
CA LYS A 125 -27.78 -16.73 -4.91
C LYS A 125 -27.41 -15.25 -4.99
N ALA A 126 -26.52 -14.87 -5.91
CA ALA A 126 -26.07 -13.49 -6.03
C ALA A 126 -27.21 -12.57 -6.50
N PRO A 127 -27.52 -11.49 -5.74
CA PRO A 127 -28.59 -10.55 -6.09
C PRO A 127 -28.22 -9.69 -7.31
N GLU A 128 -26.92 -9.52 -7.58
CA GLU A 128 -26.40 -8.82 -8.76
C GLU A 128 -25.40 -9.71 -9.52
N ARG A 129 -25.56 -9.79 -10.85
CA ARG A 129 -24.67 -10.54 -11.76
C ARG A 129 -24.14 -9.70 -12.92
N SER A 130 -24.00 -8.40 -12.70
CA SER A 130 -23.43 -7.49 -13.68
C SER A 130 -21.94 -7.82 -13.94
N ARG A 131 -21.37 -7.27 -15.02
CA ARG A 131 -19.92 -7.34 -15.27
C ARG A 131 -19.11 -6.75 -14.12
N LYS A 132 -19.60 -5.66 -13.49
CA LYS A 132 -18.96 -5.03 -12.33
C LYS A 132 -18.97 -5.97 -11.12
N ALA A 133 -20.03 -6.76 -10.94
CA ALA A 133 -20.14 -7.78 -9.89
C ALA A 133 -19.44 -9.10 -10.22
N PHE A 134 -18.56 -9.13 -11.24
CA PHE A 134 -17.92 -10.36 -11.73
C PHE A 134 -18.93 -11.48 -12.00
N PHE A 135 -20.08 -11.13 -12.57
CA PHE A 135 -21.18 -12.06 -12.85
C PHE A 135 -21.73 -12.81 -11.62
N GLY A 136 -21.59 -12.22 -10.43
CA GLY A 136 -22.04 -12.80 -9.16
C GLY A 136 -21.00 -13.68 -8.48
N ILE A 137 -19.79 -13.78 -9.04
CA ILE A 137 -18.68 -14.51 -8.41
C ILE A 137 -18.14 -13.69 -7.24
N PHE A 138 -18.14 -14.28 -6.05
CA PHE A 138 -17.54 -13.71 -4.85
C PHE A 138 -16.71 -14.78 -4.12
N PRO A 139 -15.39 -14.88 -4.38
CA PRO A 139 -14.55 -15.97 -3.87
C PRO A 139 -13.92 -15.66 -2.51
N PHE A 140 -14.47 -14.70 -1.75
CA PHE A 140 -13.90 -14.22 -0.50
C PHE A 140 -14.71 -14.71 0.70
N ARG A 141 -14.01 -15.15 1.75
CA ARG A 141 -14.60 -15.44 3.05
C ARG A 141 -13.70 -14.88 4.15
N TRP A 142 -14.16 -13.82 4.82
CA TRP A 142 -13.40 -13.19 5.89
C TRP A 142 -13.63 -13.93 7.22
N LYS A 143 -12.56 -14.25 7.94
CA LYS A 143 -12.62 -14.77 9.30
C LYS A 143 -13.08 -13.67 10.26
N TYR A 144 -13.70 -14.05 11.36
CA TYR A 144 -14.24 -13.10 12.35
C TYR A 144 -13.21 -12.10 12.90
N ASN A 145 -11.91 -12.47 12.88
CA ASN A 145 -10.81 -11.66 13.40
C ASN A 145 -10.14 -10.73 12.36
N TRP A 146 -10.77 -10.53 11.20
CA TRP A 146 -10.22 -9.67 10.13
C TRP A 146 -10.01 -8.22 10.60
N TYR A 147 -10.92 -7.70 11.43
CA TYR A 147 -10.85 -6.31 11.91
C TYR A 147 -9.62 -6.10 12.80
N GLN A 148 -9.34 -7.02 13.73
CA GLN A 148 -8.13 -6.98 14.55
C GLN A 148 -6.86 -7.04 13.69
N SER A 149 -6.89 -7.78 12.58
CA SER A 149 -5.75 -7.81 11.64
C SER A 149 -5.57 -6.47 10.95
N PHE A 150 -6.66 -5.78 10.60
CA PHE A 150 -6.58 -4.43 10.06
C PHE A 150 -6.01 -3.45 11.09
N GLU A 151 -6.45 -3.51 12.35
CA GLU A 151 -5.92 -2.67 13.43
C GLU A 151 -4.42 -2.89 13.66
N VAL A 152 -3.93 -4.14 13.57
CA VAL A 152 -2.49 -4.46 13.66
C VAL A 152 -1.71 -3.91 12.46
N LEU A 153 -2.25 -4.05 11.24
CA LEU A 153 -1.65 -3.50 10.03
C LEU A 153 -1.54 -1.97 10.14
N ARG A 154 -2.66 -1.31 10.46
CA ARG A 154 -2.75 0.14 10.60
C ARG A 154 -1.88 0.67 11.74
N GLY A 155 -1.87 -0.02 12.88
CA GLY A 155 -1.16 0.40 14.09
C GLY A 155 -1.42 1.86 14.47
N ASN A 156 -2.68 2.28 14.46
CA ASN A 156 -3.11 3.67 14.73
C ASN A 156 -2.44 4.74 13.84
N GLY A 157 -2.22 4.45 12.54
CA GLY A 157 -1.63 5.40 11.59
C GLY A 157 -0.10 5.49 11.72
N ARG A 158 0.54 4.49 12.34
CA ARG A 158 2.01 4.40 12.36
C ARG A 158 2.55 4.20 10.94
N ILE A 159 3.75 4.70 10.72
CA ILE A 159 4.54 4.28 9.57
C ILE A 159 4.99 2.84 9.73
N PHE A 160 5.05 2.12 8.63
CA PHE A 160 5.68 0.81 8.56
C PHE A 160 6.16 0.51 7.15
N VAL A 161 7.10 -0.42 7.05
CA VAL A 161 7.48 -0.98 5.75
C VAL A 161 6.45 -2.02 5.34
N ALA A 162 5.89 -1.87 4.14
CA ALA A 162 4.86 -2.78 3.64
C ALA A 162 5.31 -4.25 3.74
N PRO A 163 4.57 -5.15 4.41
CA PRO A 163 4.98 -6.54 4.65
C PRO A 163 5.34 -7.29 3.36
N ILE A 164 4.61 -7.03 2.28
CA ILE A 164 4.89 -7.62 0.97
C ILE A 164 6.27 -7.23 0.43
N LEU A 165 6.72 -5.98 0.63
CA LEU A 165 8.05 -5.53 0.24
C LEU A 165 9.12 -6.19 1.09
N GLN A 166 8.92 -6.29 2.41
CA GLN A 166 9.85 -6.97 3.30
C GLN A 166 10.07 -8.43 2.89
N MET A 167 8.98 -9.14 2.57
CA MET A 167 9.02 -10.57 2.30
C MET A 167 9.48 -10.94 0.89
N LEU A 168 9.23 -10.09 -0.13
CA LEU A 168 9.45 -10.46 -1.53
C LEU A 168 10.58 -9.68 -2.21
N ILE A 169 10.94 -8.51 -1.68
CA ILE A 169 11.82 -7.55 -2.36
C ILE A 169 13.02 -7.21 -1.47
N LEU A 170 12.80 -6.58 -0.32
CA LEU A 170 13.87 -6.00 0.50
C LEU A 170 14.75 -7.06 1.17
N ASN A 171 14.25 -8.28 1.34
CA ASN A 171 15.03 -9.42 1.84
C ASN A 171 16.03 -10.01 0.83
N ARG A 172 16.00 -9.58 -0.45
CA ARG A 172 16.91 -10.11 -1.48
C ARG A 172 18.32 -9.56 -1.39
N ASP A 173 18.47 -8.35 -0.87
CA ASP A 173 19.76 -7.72 -0.59
C ASP A 173 19.67 -6.92 0.72
N PRO A 174 19.58 -7.61 1.87
CA PRO A 174 19.32 -6.96 3.15
C PRO A 174 20.46 -6.02 3.57
N GLN A 175 21.70 -6.32 3.18
CA GLN A 175 22.84 -5.46 3.49
C GLN A 175 22.72 -4.11 2.78
N LYS A 176 22.40 -4.12 1.48
CA LYS A 176 22.19 -2.88 0.71
C LYS A 176 20.99 -2.10 1.22
N VAL A 177 19.89 -2.76 1.56
CA VAL A 177 18.70 -2.13 2.13
C VAL A 177 19.00 -1.46 3.46
N ILE A 178 19.71 -2.15 4.37
CA ILE A 178 20.10 -1.60 5.67
C ILE A 178 21.07 -0.43 5.50
N ALA A 179 22.05 -0.53 4.59
CA ALA A 179 22.99 0.56 4.32
C ALA A 179 22.27 1.82 3.82
N TRP A 180 21.33 1.65 2.88
CA TRP A 180 20.48 2.74 2.40
C TRP A 180 19.59 3.32 3.51
N ALA A 181 18.94 2.47 4.32
CA ALA A 181 18.10 2.92 5.42
C ALA A 181 18.90 3.70 6.47
N ASN A 182 20.13 3.26 6.78
CA ASN A 182 21.04 3.98 7.68
C ASN A 182 21.47 5.34 7.10
N GLN A 183 21.70 5.42 5.78
CA GLN A 183 21.98 6.69 5.11
C GLN A 183 20.79 7.65 5.24
N VAL A 184 19.57 7.18 4.96
CA VAL A 184 18.35 8.00 5.09
C VAL A 184 18.13 8.42 6.55
N ALA A 185 18.35 7.52 7.51
CA ALA A 185 18.24 7.80 8.94
C ALA A 185 19.34 8.74 9.47
N SER A 186 20.43 8.97 8.72
CA SER A 186 21.44 9.96 9.09
C SER A 186 20.98 11.41 8.87
N TRP A 187 19.89 11.61 8.12
CA TRP A 187 19.34 12.93 7.83
C TRP A 187 18.47 13.46 8.97
N ASN A 188 18.54 14.77 9.22
CA ASN A 188 17.76 15.42 10.28
C ASN A 188 16.35 15.81 9.79
N PHE A 189 15.49 14.82 9.53
CA PHE A 189 14.06 15.06 9.24
C PHE A 189 13.21 15.07 10.52
N VAL A 190 12.08 15.78 10.48
CA VAL A 190 11.09 15.87 11.58
C VAL A 190 9.69 15.44 11.13
N ARG A 191 9.56 15.09 9.85
CA ARG A 191 8.32 14.73 9.18
C ARG A 191 8.61 13.75 8.06
N ILE A 192 7.70 12.80 7.85
CA ILE A 192 7.71 11.88 6.72
C ILE A 192 6.44 12.07 5.90
N VAL A 193 6.60 12.14 4.58
CA VAL A 193 5.52 12.12 3.60
C VAL A 193 5.72 10.90 2.70
N PRO A 194 5.03 9.78 2.99
CA PRO A 194 4.92 8.67 2.05
C PRO A 194 4.26 9.12 0.75
N CYS A 195 4.55 8.46 -0.37
CA CYS A 195 3.80 8.65 -1.60
C CYS A 195 2.48 7.86 -1.62
N HIS A 196 2.29 6.95 -0.65
CA HIS A 196 1.08 6.14 -0.52
C HIS A 196 0.38 6.38 0.82
N PHE A 197 -0.93 6.63 0.74
CA PHE A 197 -1.87 6.68 1.86
C PHE A 197 -1.72 7.91 2.78
N ASP A 198 -1.69 7.73 4.11
CA ASP A 198 -1.59 8.85 5.05
C ASP A 198 -0.25 9.57 4.88
N ASN A 199 -0.33 10.90 4.88
CA ASN A 199 0.80 11.81 4.66
C ASN A 199 1.06 12.67 5.90
N GLU A 200 2.13 13.46 5.85
CA GLU A 200 2.44 14.47 6.88
C GLU A 200 2.62 13.87 8.30
N ILE A 201 3.35 12.78 8.39
CA ILE A 201 3.51 12.04 9.63
C ILE A 201 4.67 12.63 10.42
N ALA A 202 4.41 13.08 11.65
CA ALA A 202 5.47 13.53 12.56
C ALA A 202 6.35 12.35 12.97
N ALA A 203 7.62 12.36 12.55
CA ALA A 203 8.59 11.31 12.85
C ALA A 203 10.01 11.84 12.69
N THR A 204 10.92 11.34 13.52
CA THR A 204 12.36 11.63 13.50
C THR A 204 13.16 10.35 13.26
N PRO A 205 14.47 10.41 12.96
CA PRO A 205 15.29 9.24 12.62
C PRO A 205 15.63 8.26 13.78
N THR A 206 14.81 8.20 14.82
CA THR A 206 15.06 7.44 16.07
C THR A 206 14.48 6.05 16.06
#